data_AF-A0A4R3F1X0-F1
#
_entry.id   AF-A0A4R3F1X0-F1
#
_cell.length_a   1.000
_cell.length_b   1.000
_cell.length_c   1.000
_cell.angle_alpha   90.00
_cell.angle_beta   90.00
_cell.angle_gamma   90.00
#
_symmetry.space_group_name_H-M   'P 1'
#
loop_
_entity.id
_entity.type
_entity.pdbx_description
1 polymer ?
#
loop_
_entity_poly.entity_id
_entity_poly.type
_entity_poly.pdbx_seq_one_letter_code
_entity_poly.pdbx_strand_id
1 'polypeptide(L)'
;MDTNLTAVAHAAEASLTESHRRLGLFVDAKKQRRFQDWFIPRHASDGRALETIFQEWLSDDRKYMLRILGETGAGKTTLKDYLFLQLAERVLRSDSDRIPVEMNFAEAVNAVTSAGGQSDAIDLGPRNEVIFLDGHEGRLAALEDRATVVRGTKVVVLQRDAIIRSTPSVTRLASISSTVDGCTTTWLRSLTPEEARKAVELFFPIALEERGATSEPLVWQEERLSVLRSGAFDGLLVSPAMAHQLCRMAADPGIEMRSNQDHGRWAFRAASVPSRF
;
A
#
# COMPACT_ATOMS: atom_id res chain seq x y z
N MET A 1 -5.67 -21.72 -41.93
CA MET A 1 -6.28 -21.29 -40.65
C MET A 1 -5.24 -21.02 -39.56
N ASP A 2 -3.95 -21.31 -39.78
CA ASP A 2 -2.88 -21.22 -38.75
C ASP A 2 -2.24 -19.82 -38.54
N THR A 3 -2.47 -18.88 -39.44
CA THR A 3 -1.89 -17.53 -39.37
C THR A 3 -2.41 -16.70 -38.19
N ASN A 4 -3.66 -16.95 -37.75
CA ASN A 4 -4.26 -16.23 -36.62
C ASN A 4 -3.73 -16.72 -35.25
N LEU A 5 -3.42 -18.01 -35.10
CA LEU A 5 -2.91 -18.56 -33.83
C LEU A 5 -1.47 -18.10 -33.57
N THR A 6 -0.65 -18.01 -34.62
CA THR A 6 0.74 -17.55 -34.53
C THR A 6 0.82 -16.06 -34.17
N ALA A 7 -0.07 -15.23 -34.74
CA ALA A 7 -0.13 -13.80 -34.43
C ALA A 7 -0.59 -13.52 -32.98
N VAL A 8 -1.56 -14.30 -32.47
CA VAL A 8 -2.02 -14.21 -31.08
C VAL A 8 -0.92 -14.64 -30.10
N ALA A 9 -0.17 -15.70 -30.42
CA ALA A 9 0.95 -16.16 -29.60
C ALA A 9 2.06 -15.10 -29.51
N HIS A 10 2.45 -14.50 -30.63
CA HIS A 10 3.44 -13.42 -30.63
C HIS A 10 2.98 -12.16 -29.88
N ALA A 11 1.70 -11.79 -30.00
CA ALA A 11 1.14 -10.67 -29.24
C ALA A 11 1.14 -10.94 -27.73
N ALA A 12 0.79 -12.17 -27.31
CA ALA A 12 0.84 -12.59 -25.92
C ALA A 12 2.27 -12.62 -25.36
N GLU A 13 3.23 -13.12 -26.14
CA GLU A 13 4.66 -13.15 -25.78
C GLU A 13 5.26 -11.74 -25.66
N ALA A 14 4.92 -10.84 -26.58
CA ALA A 14 5.32 -9.44 -26.51
C ALA A 14 4.72 -8.73 -25.28
N SER A 15 3.46 -9.00 -24.97
CA SER A 15 2.78 -8.47 -23.78
C SER A 15 3.42 -8.99 -22.48
N LEU A 16 3.78 -10.27 -22.43
CA LEU A 16 4.46 -10.88 -21.29
C LEU A 16 5.87 -10.30 -21.10
N THR A 17 6.62 -10.12 -22.20
CA THR A 17 7.96 -9.53 -22.18
C THR A 17 7.94 -8.09 -21.66
N GLU A 18 7.00 -7.27 -22.13
CA GLU A 18 6.84 -5.90 -21.64
C GLU A 18 6.40 -5.87 -20.17
N SER A 19 5.55 -6.81 -19.74
CA SER A 19 5.15 -6.95 -18.33
C SER A 19 6.35 -7.28 -17.45
N HIS A 20 7.18 -8.25 -17.82
CA HIS A 20 8.42 -8.58 -17.09
C HIS A 20 9.39 -7.38 -17.03
N ARG A 21 9.54 -6.65 -18.14
CA ARG A 21 10.36 -5.44 -18.17
C ARG A 21 9.84 -4.39 -17.19
N ARG A 22 8.54 -4.13 -17.17
CA ARG A 22 7.90 -3.18 -16.24
C ARG A 22 8.08 -3.61 -14.79
N LEU A 23 7.93 -4.90 -14.49
CA LEU A 23 8.19 -5.45 -13.15
C LEU A 23 9.65 -5.24 -12.74
N GLY A 24 10.61 -5.52 -13.63
CA GLY A 24 12.03 -5.26 -13.38
C GLY A 24 12.31 -3.81 -13.01
N LEU A 25 11.80 -2.86 -13.81
CA LEU A 25 11.94 -1.42 -13.54
C LEU A 25 11.31 -1.01 -12.20
N PHE A 26 10.15 -1.59 -11.85
CA PHE A 26 9.51 -1.34 -10.56
C PHE A 26 10.37 -1.85 -9.39
N VAL A 27 10.85 -3.09 -9.47
CA VAL A 27 11.69 -3.71 -8.43
C VAL A 27 12.96 -2.89 -8.23
N ASP A 28 13.63 -2.51 -9.32
CA ASP A 28 14.84 -1.70 -9.25
C ASP A 28 14.58 -0.33 -8.62
N ALA A 29 13.50 0.35 -9.02
CA ALA A 29 13.11 1.62 -8.42
C ALA A 29 12.83 1.51 -6.91
N LYS A 30 12.21 0.41 -6.45
CA LYS A 30 11.96 0.18 -5.01
C LYS A 30 13.23 -0.17 -4.25
N LYS A 31 14.13 -0.96 -4.84
CA LYS A 31 15.45 -1.28 -4.26
C LYS A 31 16.32 -0.03 -4.12
N GLN A 32 16.36 0.82 -5.15
CA GLN A 32 17.05 2.11 -5.10
C GLN A 32 16.53 3.02 -3.98
N ARG A 33 15.23 2.95 -3.69
CA ARG A 33 14.60 3.67 -2.56
C ARG A 33 14.69 2.94 -1.22
N ARG A 34 15.46 1.85 -1.16
CA ARG A 34 15.69 1.06 0.05
C ARG A 34 14.38 0.67 0.75
N PHE A 35 13.33 0.40 -0.03
CA PHE A 35 11.97 0.24 0.48
C PHE A 35 11.88 -0.82 1.59
N GLN A 36 12.61 -1.93 1.43
CA GLN A 36 12.65 -3.02 2.40
C GLN A 36 13.36 -2.65 3.71
N ASP A 37 14.25 -1.65 3.70
CA ASP A 37 15.01 -1.24 4.89
C ASP A 37 14.14 -0.53 5.91
N TRP A 38 13.05 0.12 5.48
CA TRP A 38 12.19 0.93 6.35
C TRP A 38 10.73 0.49 6.41
N PHE A 39 10.30 -0.44 5.56
CA PHE A 39 8.95 -0.96 5.61
C PHE A 39 8.70 -1.74 6.91
N ILE A 40 7.64 -1.38 7.63
CA ILE A 40 7.17 -2.13 8.80
C ILE A 40 6.04 -3.08 8.37
N PRO A 41 6.18 -4.40 8.61
CA PRO A 41 5.12 -5.37 8.38
C PRO A 41 3.79 -4.94 9.00
N ARG A 42 2.73 -5.07 8.22
CA ARG A 42 1.40 -4.59 8.59
C ARG A 42 0.54 -5.72 9.13
N HIS A 43 -0.36 -5.36 10.02
CA HIS A 43 -1.29 -6.30 10.64
C HIS A 43 -2.73 -5.85 10.42
N ALA A 44 -3.63 -6.82 10.50
CA ALA A 44 -5.05 -6.59 10.56
C ALA A 44 -5.49 -6.19 11.98
N SER A 45 -6.73 -5.72 12.12
CA SER A 45 -7.34 -5.36 13.39
C SER A 45 -7.46 -6.53 14.37
N ASP A 46 -7.52 -7.76 13.86
CA ASP A 46 -7.48 -9.00 14.64
C ASP A 46 -6.06 -9.43 15.05
N GLY A 47 -5.04 -8.64 14.72
CA GLY A 47 -3.65 -8.88 15.04
C GLY A 47 -2.91 -9.80 14.07
N ARG A 48 -3.58 -10.39 13.08
CA ARG A 48 -2.92 -11.26 12.09
C ARG A 48 -2.05 -10.45 11.14
N ALA A 49 -0.91 -11.00 10.73
CA ALA A 49 -0.07 -10.37 9.72
C ALA A 49 -0.83 -10.31 8.38
N LEU A 50 -0.83 -9.15 7.73
CA LEU A 50 -1.54 -8.97 6.46
C LEU A 50 -0.89 -9.76 5.33
N GLU A 51 0.41 -10.02 5.42
CA GLU A 51 1.10 -10.92 4.49
C GLU A 51 0.55 -12.34 4.60
N THR A 52 0.32 -12.85 5.81
CA THR A 52 -0.30 -14.18 6.01
C THR A 52 -1.71 -14.23 5.41
N ILE A 53 -2.54 -13.22 5.69
CA ILE A 53 -3.89 -13.11 5.10
C ILE A 53 -3.81 -13.08 3.57
N PHE A 54 -2.86 -12.33 3.01
CA PHE A 54 -2.64 -12.23 1.59
C PHE A 54 -2.23 -13.57 0.97
N GLN A 55 -1.31 -14.33 1.57
CA GLN A 55 -0.89 -15.64 1.07
C GLN A 55 -2.00 -16.68 1.13
N GLU A 56 -2.77 -16.72 2.23
CA GLU A 56 -3.93 -17.60 2.35
C GLU A 56 -4.98 -17.29 1.27
N TRP A 57 -5.27 -16.00 1.08
CA TRP A 57 -6.17 -15.55 0.02
C TRP A 57 -5.66 -15.89 -1.37
N LEU A 58 -4.36 -15.69 -1.62
CA LEU A 58 -3.73 -15.96 -2.91
C LEU A 58 -3.81 -17.44 -3.26
N SER A 59 -3.68 -18.32 -2.25
CA SER A 59 -3.65 -19.78 -2.40
C SER A 59 -5.05 -20.42 -2.49
N ASP A 60 -6.10 -19.77 -2.01
CA ASP A 60 -7.47 -20.31 -2.11
C ASP A 60 -8.13 -19.91 -3.42
N ASP A 61 -8.17 -20.80 -4.41
CA ASP A 61 -8.77 -20.54 -5.74
C ASP A 61 -10.26 -20.16 -5.70
N ARG A 62 -10.95 -20.44 -4.59
CA ARG A 62 -12.34 -19.98 -4.39
C ARG A 62 -12.41 -18.50 -4.06
N LYS A 63 -11.32 -17.90 -3.57
CA LYS A 63 -11.22 -16.48 -3.28
C LYS A 63 -10.70 -15.73 -4.49
N TYR A 64 -11.41 -14.72 -4.93
CA TYR A 64 -11.01 -13.86 -6.05
C TYR A 64 -10.77 -12.41 -5.62
N MET A 65 -11.29 -11.99 -4.47
CA MET A 65 -11.15 -10.61 -3.99
C MET A 65 -10.60 -10.53 -2.57
N LEU A 66 -9.59 -9.69 -2.36
CA LEU A 66 -9.09 -9.27 -1.05
C LEU A 66 -9.33 -7.78 -0.87
N ARG A 67 -10.22 -7.44 0.05
CA ARG A 67 -10.55 -6.06 0.40
C ARG A 67 -9.84 -5.67 1.68
N ILE A 68 -8.96 -4.67 1.60
CA ILE A 68 -8.20 -4.12 2.72
C ILE A 68 -8.72 -2.72 3.02
N LEU A 69 -9.38 -2.60 4.18
CA LEU A 69 -9.99 -1.37 4.66
C LEU A 69 -9.04 -0.67 5.64
N GLY A 70 -9.02 0.65 5.65
CA GLY A 70 -8.26 1.38 6.68
C GLY A 70 -8.42 2.88 6.58
N GLU A 71 -8.04 3.59 7.64
CA GLU A 71 -8.13 5.04 7.70
C GLU A 71 -7.17 5.73 6.71
N THR A 72 -7.38 7.03 6.49
CA THR A 72 -6.42 7.86 5.74
C THR A 72 -5.09 7.89 6.48
N GLY A 73 -3.99 7.70 5.76
CA GLY A 73 -2.65 7.67 6.36
C GLY A 73 -2.25 6.34 6.99
N ALA A 74 -3.13 5.32 7.04
CA ALA A 74 -2.85 4.00 7.61
C ALA A 74 -1.76 3.19 6.87
N GLY A 75 -1.24 3.69 5.75
CA GLY A 75 -0.18 3.03 4.97
C GLY A 75 -0.69 2.04 3.92
N LYS A 76 -1.93 2.19 3.43
CA LYS A 76 -2.52 1.32 2.39
C LYS A 76 -1.67 1.26 1.11
N THR A 77 -1.36 2.41 0.51
CA THR A 77 -0.52 2.46 -0.70
C THR A 77 0.88 1.88 -0.45
N THR A 78 1.46 2.11 0.73
CA THR A 78 2.73 1.49 1.11
C THR A 78 2.62 -0.03 1.23
N LEU A 79 1.54 -0.54 1.82
CA LEU A 79 1.26 -1.98 1.87
C LEU A 79 1.06 -2.57 0.46
N LYS A 80 0.32 -1.88 -0.41
CA LYS A 80 0.16 -2.28 -1.81
C LYS A 80 1.51 -2.41 -2.49
N ASP A 81 2.37 -1.39 -2.38
CA ASP A 81 3.71 -1.41 -2.95
C ASP A 81 4.55 -2.58 -2.41
N TYR A 82 4.43 -2.90 -1.11
CA TYR A 82 5.09 -4.06 -0.52
C TYR A 82 4.60 -5.39 -1.10
N LEU A 83 3.29 -5.61 -1.14
CA LEU A 83 2.70 -6.84 -1.68
C LEU A 83 3.00 -6.99 -3.17
N PHE A 84 2.95 -5.89 -3.91
CA PHE A 84 3.32 -5.83 -5.32
C PHE A 84 4.80 -6.19 -5.51
N LEU A 85 5.69 -5.61 -4.71
CA LEU A 85 7.13 -5.91 -4.76
C LEU A 85 7.39 -7.40 -4.50
N GLN A 86 6.75 -7.98 -3.49
CA GLN A 86 6.88 -9.40 -3.16
C GLN A 86 6.45 -10.30 -4.33
N LEU A 87 5.32 -10.00 -4.99
CA LEU A 87 4.88 -10.74 -6.17
C LEU A 87 5.81 -10.52 -7.37
N ALA A 88 6.23 -9.29 -7.62
CA ALA A 88 7.12 -8.96 -8.74
C ALA A 88 8.45 -9.71 -8.62
N GLU A 89 9.04 -9.75 -7.42
CA GLU A 89 10.27 -10.51 -7.16
C GLU A 89 10.09 -12.02 -7.30
N ARG A 90 8.89 -12.55 -7.07
CA ARG A 90 8.57 -13.97 -7.29
C ARG A 90 8.47 -14.29 -8.77
N VAL A 91 7.71 -13.49 -9.52
CA VAL A 91 7.58 -13.60 -10.99
C VAL A 91 8.94 -13.50 -11.68
N LEU A 92 9.78 -12.54 -11.28
CA LEU A 92 11.13 -12.41 -11.86
C LEU A 92 12.07 -13.58 -11.50
N ARG A 93 11.74 -14.38 -10.49
CA ARG A 93 12.47 -15.60 -10.11
C ARG A 93 11.86 -16.87 -10.73
N SER A 94 10.58 -16.84 -11.06
CA SER A 94 9.83 -17.97 -11.61
C SER A 94 8.73 -17.48 -12.55
N ASP A 95 8.79 -17.90 -13.81
CA ASP A 95 7.77 -17.60 -14.83
C ASP A 95 6.38 -18.21 -14.53
N SER A 96 6.25 -18.98 -13.45
CA SER A 96 4.99 -19.65 -13.07
C SER A 96 4.14 -18.88 -12.05
N ASP A 97 4.69 -17.83 -11.45
CA ASP A 97 4.00 -17.06 -10.42
C ASP A 97 2.98 -16.07 -11.00
N ARG A 98 2.03 -15.66 -10.15
CA ARG A 98 0.99 -14.70 -10.53
C ARG A 98 1.58 -13.31 -10.77
N ILE A 99 1.29 -12.71 -11.93
CA ILE A 99 1.79 -11.41 -12.37
C ILE A 99 1.02 -10.29 -11.65
N PRO A 100 1.69 -9.43 -10.85
CA PRO A 100 1.02 -8.29 -10.25
C PRO A 100 0.81 -7.19 -11.30
N VAL A 101 -0.41 -6.66 -11.37
CA VAL A 101 -0.80 -5.57 -12.26
C VAL A 101 -1.36 -4.42 -11.43
N GLU A 102 -0.82 -3.22 -11.61
CA GLU A 102 -1.40 -2.02 -11.01
C GLU A 102 -2.38 -1.41 -11.99
N MET A 103 -3.61 -1.18 -11.54
CA MET A 103 -4.65 -0.61 -12.38
C MET A 103 -5.35 0.51 -11.61
N ASN A 104 -5.56 1.65 -12.29
CA ASN A 104 -6.37 2.70 -11.72
C ASN A 104 -7.84 2.24 -11.67
N PHE A 105 -8.54 2.54 -10.58
CA PHE A 105 -9.95 2.20 -10.46
C PHE A 105 -10.81 2.72 -11.62
N ALA A 106 -10.54 3.94 -12.13
CA ALA A 106 -11.25 4.49 -13.27
C ALA A 106 -11.02 3.69 -14.55
N GLU A 107 -9.81 3.19 -14.76
CA GLU A 107 -9.46 2.31 -15.88
C GLU A 107 -10.19 0.97 -15.73
N ALA A 108 -10.21 0.39 -14.53
CA ALA A 108 -10.94 -0.84 -14.24
C ALA A 108 -12.45 -0.69 -14.53
N VAL A 109 -13.07 0.39 -14.04
CA VAL A 109 -14.50 0.67 -14.31
C VAL A 109 -14.76 0.93 -15.78
N ASN A 110 -13.89 1.66 -16.47
CA ASN A 110 -14.05 1.89 -17.91
C ASN A 110 -13.93 0.58 -18.68
N ALA A 111 -12.95 -0.27 -18.38
CA ALA A 111 -12.82 -1.61 -18.97
C ALA A 111 -14.09 -2.44 -18.76
N VAL A 112 -14.64 -2.41 -17.54
CA VAL A 112 -15.90 -3.09 -17.17
C VAL A 112 -17.11 -2.52 -17.90
N THR A 113 -17.16 -1.21 -18.11
CA THR A 113 -18.32 -0.52 -18.72
C THR A 113 -18.30 -0.61 -20.24
N SER A 114 -17.10 -0.57 -20.85
CA SER A 114 -16.87 -0.67 -22.29
C SER A 114 -17.07 -2.09 -22.83
N ALA A 115 -17.01 -3.12 -21.99
CA ALA A 115 -17.24 -4.51 -22.38
C ALA A 115 -18.71 -4.82 -22.78
N GLY A 116 -19.64 -3.85 -22.62
CA GLY A 116 -21.04 -4.00 -23.01
C GLY A 116 -21.85 -4.78 -21.98
N GLY A 117 -22.97 -4.22 -21.53
CA GLY A 117 -23.78 -4.71 -20.40
C GLY A 117 -24.51 -6.05 -20.58
N GLN A 118 -23.97 -7.01 -21.34
CA GLN A 118 -24.36 -8.40 -21.25
C GLN A 118 -23.47 -9.11 -20.22
N SER A 119 -24.10 -9.95 -19.41
CA SER A 119 -23.57 -10.66 -18.23
C SER A 119 -22.46 -11.69 -18.55
N ASP A 120 -21.68 -11.49 -19.59
CA ASP A 120 -20.59 -12.38 -19.97
C ASP A 120 -19.29 -11.87 -19.33
N ALA A 121 -18.56 -12.80 -18.72
CA ALA A 121 -17.44 -12.52 -17.84
C ALA A 121 -16.43 -11.51 -18.42
N ILE A 122 -16.05 -10.52 -17.60
CA ILE A 122 -15.11 -9.47 -18.01
C ILE A 122 -13.70 -10.05 -17.98
N ASP A 123 -13.13 -10.33 -19.16
CA ASP A 123 -11.74 -10.77 -19.32
C ASP A 123 -10.73 -9.72 -18.85
N LEU A 124 -10.46 -9.70 -17.53
CA LEU A 124 -9.53 -8.79 -16.89
C LEU A 124 -8.05 -9.19 -17.11
N GLY A 125 -7.78 -10.21 -17.92
CA GLY A 125 -6.42 -10.63 -18.28
C GLY A 125 -6.22 -12.14 -18.18
N PRO A 126 -5.04 -12.66 -18.58
CA PRO A 126 -4.71 -14.07 -18.43
C PRO A 126 -4.93 -14.55 -16.99
N ARG A 127 -5.32 -15.82 -16.82
CA ARG A 127 -5.75 -16.46 -15.55
C ARG A 127 -4.73 -16.42 -14.40
N ASN A 128 -3.58 -15.78 -14.57
CA ASN A 128 -2.48 -15.75 -13.64
C ASN A 128 -2.15 -14.33 -13.13
N GLU A 129 -3.09 -13.38 -13.13
CA GLU A 129 -2.84 -12.01 -12.67
C GLU A 129 -3.38 -11.71 -11.26
N VAL A 130 -2.70 -10.79 -10.57
CA VAL A 130 -3.16 -10.15 -9.33
C VAL A 130 -3.28 -8.66 -9.57
N ILE A 131 -4.52 -8.17 -9.67
CA ILE A 131 -4.81 -6.76 -9.95
C ILE A 131 -4.89 -5.98 -8.64
N PHE A 132 -4.09 -4.95 -8.49
CA PHE A 132 -4.15 -4.01 -7.37
C PHE A 132 -4.92 -2.77 -7.77
N LEU A 133 -6.05 -2.54 -7.09
CA LEU A 133 -6.90 -1.36 -7.23
C LEU A 133 -6.69 -0.43 -6.03
N ASP A 134 -6.00 0.68 -6.27
CA ASP A 134 -5.79 1.74 -5.29
C ASP A 134 -6.71 2.93 -5.56
N GLY A 135 -7.36 3.42 -4.51
CA GLY A 135 -8.08 4.70 -4.54
C GLY A 135 -9.35 4.72 -5.39
N HIS A 136 -10.50 4.37 -4.80
CA HIS A 136 -11.73 5.09 -5.11
C HIS A 136 -12.79 4.95 -4.02
N GLU A 137 -13.45 6.07 -3.74
CA GLU A 137 -14.54 6.18 -2.79
C GLU A 137 -15.88 5.89 -3.52
N GLY A 138 -16.65 4.90 -3.06
CA GLY A 138 -18.07 4.76 -3.43
C GLY A 138 -18.44 4.12 -4.79
N ARG A 139 -17.51 3.53 -5.56
CA ARG A 139 -17.84 2.87 -6.84
C ARG A 139 -17.60 1.36 -6.88
N LEU A 140 -17.26 0.74 -5.74
CA LEU A 140 -16.97 -0.70 -5.68
C LEU A 140 -18.20 -1.56 -5.98
N ALA A 141 -19.41 -1.09 -5.66
CA ALA A 141 -20.65 -1.81 -5.95
C ALA A 141 -20.75 -2.17 -7.45
N ALA A 142 -20.26 -1.30 -8.35
CA ALA A 142 -20.24 -1.59 -9.78
C ALA A 142 -19.28 -2.72 -10.16
N LEU A 143 -18.21 -2.95 -9.38
CA LEU A 143 -17.33 -4.11 -9.54
C LEU A 143 -17.89 -5.32 -8.79
N GLU A 144 -18.46 -5.18 -7.59
CA GLU A 144 -19.01 -6.31 -6.83
C GLU A 144 -20.22 -6.94 -7.55
N ASP A 145 -21.08 -6.13 -8.18
CA ASP A 145 -22.27 -6.59 -8.91
C ASP A 145 -21.97 -7.08 -10.34
N ARG A 146 -20.85 -6.65 -10.95
CA ARG A 146 -20.52 -6.95 -12.37
C ARG A 146 -19.25 -7.74 -12.57
N ALA A 147 -18.40 -7.85 -11.54
CA ALA A 147 -17.26 -8.74 -11.60
C ALA A 147 -17.78 -10.16 -11.38
N THR A 148 -18.38 -10.69 -12.44
CA THR A 148 -18.05 -12.02 -12.91
C THR A 148 -16.54 -12.03 -13.17
N VAL A 149 -15.75 -12.01 -12.09
CA VAL A 149 -14.29 -12.04 -12.15
C VAL A 149 -13.97 -13.27 -12.96
N VAL A 150 -13.22 -13.09 -14.04
CA VAL A 150 -12.75 -14.22 -14.84
C VAL A 150 -12.18 -15.26 -13.92
N ARG A 151 -12.64 -16.50 -14.08
CA ARG A 151 -12.12 -17.64 -13.34
C ARG A 151 -10.59 -17.61 -13.43
N GLY A 152 -9.93 -17.31 -12.31
CA GLY A 152 -8.47 -17.27 -12.20
C GLY A 152 -7.89 -15.91 -11.80
N THR A 153 -8.55 -14.78 -12.09
CA THR A 153 -8.02 -13.46 -11.72
C THR A 153 -8.24 -13.17 -10.24
N LYS A 154 -7.21 -12.61 -9.60
CA LYS A 154 -7.22 -12.22 -8.19
C LYS A 154 -7.19 -10.69 -8.10
N VAL A 155 -8.02 -10.10 -7.27
CA VAL A 155 -8.13 -8.64 -7.13
C VAL A 155 -7.89 -8.21 -5.69
N VAL A 156 -6.94 -7.30 -5.47
CA VAL A 156 -6.72 -6.61 -4.21
C VAL A 156 -7.32 -5.21 -4.30
N VAL A 157 -8.19 -4.86 -3.36
CA VAL A 157 -8.83 -3.56 -3.30
C VAL A 157 -8.47 -2.86 -1.99
N LEU A 158 -7.92 -1.65 -2.09
CA LEU A 158 -7.57 -0.84 -0.92
C LEU A 158 -8.55 0.33 -0.76
N GLN A 159 -9.25 0.42 0.38
CA GLN A 159 -10.32 1.42 0.57
C GLN A 159 -10.26 2.13 1.93
N ARG A 160 -10.99 3.26 2.01
CA ARG A 160 -11.21 4.01 3.24
C ARG A 160 -12.43 3.47 4.00
N ASP A 161 -12.34 3.44 5.32
CA ASP A 161 -13.41 2.95 6.20
C ASP A 161 -14.69 3.83 6.17
N ALA A 162 -14.54 5.14 5.95
CA ALA A 162 -15.66 6.10 6.00
C ALA A 162 -16.81 5.82 5.01
N ILE A 163 -16.51 5.15 3.89
CA ILE A 163 -17.47 4.87 2.81
C ILE A 163 -18.49 3.81 3.22
N ILE A 164 -18.09 2.87 4.07
CA ILE A 164 -18.98 1.83 4.62
C ILE A 164 -20.04 2.54 5.48
N ARG A 165 -19.65 3.54 6.28
CA ARG A 165 -20.58 4.22 7.19
C ARG A 165 -21.54 5.21 6.51
N SER A 166 -21.18 5.75 5.35
CA SER A 166 -21.98 6.78 4.65
C SER A 166 -22.98 6.22 3.64
N THR A 167 -23.02 4.91 3.42
CA THR A 167 -23.97 4.28 2.49
C THR A 167 -25.19 3.81 3.30
N PRO A 168 -26.41 4.34 3.09
CA PRO A 168 -27.57 4.03 3.93
C PRO A 168 -27.99 2.55 3.96
N SER A 169 -27.49 1.75 3.01
CA SER A 169 -27.73 0.30 2.94
C SER A 169 -26.81 -0.53 3.85
N VAL A 170 -25.90 0.11 4.58
CA VAL A 170 -24.79 -0.54 5.30
C VAL A 170 -25.00 -0.64 6.82
N THR A 171 -26.21 -0.38 7.31
CA THR A 171 -26.62 -0.66 8.70
C THR A 171 -26.66 -2.17 9.04
N ARG A 172 -25.99 -3.04 8.27
CA ARG A 172 -25.73 -4.45 8.58
C ARG A 172 -24.26 -4.90 8.45
N LEU A 173 -23.27 -4.02 8.23
CA LEU A 173 -21.87 -4.49 8.04
C LEU A 173 -21.05 -4.71 9.33
N ALA A 174 -21.52 -4.26 10.50
CA ALA A 174 -20.92 -4.69 11.77
C ALA A 174 -21.09 -6.21 12.04
N SER A 175 -21.97 -6.86 11.25
CA SER A 175 -22.19 -8.30 11.21
C SER A 175 -21.77 -8.93 9.86
N ILE A 176 -21.09 -8.20 8.97
CA ILE A 176 -20.63 -8.75 7.69
C ILE A 176 -19.17 -9.22 7.79
N SER A 177 -19.05 -10.26 8.62
CA SER A 177 -18.40 -11.49 8.20
C SER A 177 -19.30 -12.27 7.20
N SER A 178 -20.16 -11.61 6.42
CA SER A 178 -20.92 -12.27 5.36
C SER A 178 -20.00 -12.34 4.16
N THR A 179 -19.35 -13.49 4.04
CA THR A 179 -18.86 -14.06 2.79
C THR A 179 -19.86 -13.78 1.67
N VAL A 180 -19.61 -12.74 0.87
CA VAL A 180 -19.80 -12.90 -0.57
C VAL A 180 -18.83 -14.01 -0.93
N ASP A 181 -19.33 -15.14 -1.43
CA ASP A 181 -18.48 -16.27 -1.79
C ASP A 181 -17.32 -15.77 -2.65
N GLY A 182 -16.10 -16.04 -2.20
CA GLY A 182 -14.88 -15.61 -2.87
C GLY A 182 -14.30 -14.25 -2.49
N CYS A 183 -14.93 -13.49 -1.58
CA CYS A 183 -14.34 -12.27 -1.00
C CYS A 183 -13.71 -12.52 0.38
N THR A 184 -12.56 -11.92 0.62
CA THR A 184 -11.91 -11.81 1.94
C THR A 184 -11.81 -10.34 2.30
N THR A 185 -12.39 -9.92 3.42
CA THR A 185 -12.29 -8.53 3.90
C THR A 185 -11.49 -8.49 5.18
N THR A 186 -10.59 -7.52 5.29
CA THR A 186 -9.81 -7.27 6.50
C THR A 186 -9.60 -5.77 6.72
N TRP A 187 -9.41 -5.37 7.97
CA TRP A 187 -9.11 -3.99 8.35
C TRP A 187 -7.64 -3.86 8.71
N LEU A 188 -6.92 -3.01 8.00
CA LEU A 188 -5.58 -2.57 8.33
C LEU A 188 -5.61 -1.75 9.61
N ARG A 189 -4.89 -2.21 10.64
CA ARG A 189 -4.75 -1.45 11.88
C ARG A 189 -3.65 -0.38 11.77
N SER A 190 -3.76 0.61 12.63
CA SER A 190 -2.67 1.55 12.95
C SER A 190 -1.48 0.83 13.58
N LEU A 191 -0.31 1.49 13.56
CA LEU A 191 0.88 0.97 14.24
C LEU A 191 0.65 0.93 15.75
N THR A 192 1.23 -0.06 16.41
CA THR A 192 1.48 -0.01 17.85
C THR A 192 2.57 1.02 18.15
N PRO A 193 2.65 1.56 19.38
CA PRO A 193 3.74 2.46 19.76
C PRO A 193 5.13 1.87 19.48
N GLU A 194 5.31 0.58 19.73
CA GLU A 194 6.57 -0.13 19.50
C GLU A 194 6.93 -0.19 18.01
N GLU A 195 5.97 -0.57 17.16
CA GLU A 195 6.17 -0.56 15.71
C GLU A 195 6.38 0.85 15.15
N ALA A 196 5.72 1.85 15.74
CA ALA A 196 5.85 3.25 15.35
C ALA A 196 7.26 3.80 15.65
N ARG A 197 7.81 3.49 16.83
CA ARG A 197 9.20 3.83 17.17
C ARG A 197 10.19 3.11 16.26
N LYS A 198 9.93 1.83 15.95
CA LYS A 198 10.74 1.08 14.97
C LYS A 198 10.66 1.71 13.57
N ALA A 199 9.48 2.17 13.14
CA ALA A 199 9.32 2.87 11.86
C ALA A 199 10.19 4.13 11.81
N VAL A 200 10.21 4.91 12.90
CA VAL A 200 11.09 6.08 13.02
C VAL A 200 12.56 5.70 12.96
N GLU A 201 12.98 4.68 13.70
CA GLU A 201 14.38 4.22 13.72
C GLU A 201 14.88 3.84 12.33
N LEU A 202 14.06 3.15 11.54
CA LEU A 202 14.43 2.71 10.20
C LEU A 202 14.34 3.84 9.16
N PHE A 203 13.33 4.70 9.26
CA PHE A 203 13.06 5.72 8.23
C PHE A 203 13.82 7.03 8.45
N PHE A 204 14.15 7.40 9.69
CA PHE A 204 14.81 8.68 9.99
C PHE A 204 16.18 8.85 9.31
N PRO A 205 17.07 7.83 9.25
CA PRO A 205 18.32 7.93 8.49
C PRO A 205 18.10 8.22 7.00
N ILE A 206 17.07 7.60 6.41
CA ILE A 206 16.71 7.81 5.01
C ILE A 206 16.21 9.25 4.80
N ALA A 207 15.40 9.77 5.73
CA ALA A 207 14.95 11.16 5.67
C ALA A 207 16.11 12.16 5.78
N LEU A 208 17.18 11.83 6.52
CA LEU A 208 18.41 12.63 6.59
C LEU A 208 19.20 12.57 5.27
N GLU A 209 19.37 11.37 4.70
CA GLU A 209 20.01 11.17 3.39
C GLU A 209 19.27 11.92 2.27
N GLU A 210 17.93 11.88 2.25
CA GLU A 210 17.07 12.63 1.30
C GLU A 210 17.32 14.15 1.36
N ARG A 211 17.82 14.67 2.49
CA ARG A 211 18.16 16.09 2.71
C ARG A 211 19.62 16.42 2.44
N GLY A 212 20.43 15.45 2.00
CA GLY A 212 21.86 15.63 1.75
C GLY A 212 22.71 15.67 3.02
N ALA A 213 22.23 15.09 4.12
CA ALA A 213 23.06 14.90 5.31
C ALA A 213 24.24 13.97 4.98
N THR A 214 25.40 14.26 5.54
CA THR A 214 26.60 13.42 5.42
C THR A 214 26.44 12.12 6.20
N SER A 215 27.24 11.10 5.86
CA SER A 215 27.19 9.77 6.47
C SER A 215 27.56 9.71 7.95
N GLU A 216 28.17 10.76 8.51
CA GLU A 216 28.45 10.85 9.95
C GLU A 216 27.29 11.51 10.70
N PRO A 217 26.68 10.82 11.69
CA PRO A 217 25.62 11.38 12.48
C PRO A 217 26.11 12.57 13.29
N LEU A 218 25.49 13.73 13.09
CA LEU A 218 25.72 14.90 13.94
C LEU A 218 24.96 14.72 15.26
N VAL A 219 25.51 15.22 16.37
CA VAL A 219 24.90 15.12 17.72
C VAL A 219 23.41 15.51 17.73
N TRP A 220 23.03 16.55 16.98
CA TRP A 220 21.63 16.99 16.89
C TRP A 220 20.70 15.95 16.24
N GLN A 221 21.20 15.08 15.36
CA GLN A 221 20.41 14.03 14.72
C GLN A 221 20.05 12.94 15.73
N GLU A 222 21.00 12.55 16.57
CA GLU A 222 20.78 11.58 17.65
C GLU A 222 19.80 12.12 18.69
N GLU A 223 19.91 13.41 19.05
CA GLU A 223 18.96 14.08 19.94
C GLU A 223 17.53 14.05 19.37
N ARG A 224 17.36 14.36 18.09
CA ARG A 224 16.04 14.34 17.44
C ARG A 224 15.48 12.93 17.34
N LEU A 225 16.31 11.94 17.01
CA LEU A 225 15.88 10.55 17.00
C LEU A 225 15.44 10.09 18.39
N SER A 226 16.19 10.45 19.43
CA SER A 226 15.84 10.17 20.83
C SER A 226 14.48 10.77 21.21
N VAL A 227 14.24 12.03 20.82
CA VAL A 227 12.97 12.73 21.05
C VAL A 227 11.80 12.05 20.31
N LEU A 228 11.97 11.67 19.04
CA LEU A 228 10.92 10.96 18.29
C LEU A 228 10.59 9.60 18.90
N ARG A 229 11.57 8.94 19.53
CA ARG A 229 11.42 7.62 20.19
C ARG A 229 10.97 7.71 21.64
N SER A 230 10.92 8.90 22.24
CA SER A 230 10.67 9.09 23.67
C SER A 230 9.23 8.78 24.12
N GLY A 231 8.34 8.44 23.19
CA GLY A 231 6.91 8.24 23.44
C GLY A 231 6.07 9.51 23.29
N ALA A 232 6.69 10.68 23.20
CA ALA A 232 5.97 11.95 23.22
C ALA A 232 5.14 12.23 21.96
N PHE A 233 5.40 11.50 20.87
CA PHE A 233 4.68 11.58 19.62
C PHE A 233 3.86 10.31 19.32
N ASP A 234 3.73 9.36 20.26
CA ASP A 234 3.11 8.05 19.99
C ASP A 234 1.72 8.19 19.36
N GLY A 235 0.88 9.10 19.87
CA GLY A 235 -0.46 9.36 19.33
C GLY A 235 -0.49 9.87 17.87
N LEU A 236 0.60 10.46 17.37
CA LEU A 236 0.75 10.85 15.97
C LEU A 236 1.44 9.75 15.15
N LEU A 237 2.46 9.10 15.73
CA LEU A 237 3.28 8.09 15.05
C LEU A 237 2.52 6.77 14.79
N VAL A 238 1.38 6.53 15.46
CA VAL A 238 0.51 5.39 15.13
C VAL A 238 0.03 5.40 13.66
N SER A 239 0.01 6.57 13.01
CA SER A 239 -0.24 6.72 11.57
C SER A 239 1.09 6.70 10.80
N PRO A 240 1.33 5.70 9.93
CA PRO A 240 2.57 5.62 9.14
C PRO A 240 2.86 6.87 8.31
N ALA A 241 1.83 7.46 7.70
CA ALA A 241 2.00 8.69 6.94
C ALA A 241 2.51 9.84 7.81
N MET A 242 1.97 9.96 9.04
CA MET A 242 2.43 10.95 10.00
C MET A 242 3.83 10.64 10.51
N ALA A 243 4.18 9.36 10.74
CA ALA A 243 5.53 8.98 11.13
C ALA A 243 6.58 9.39 10.10
N HIS A 244 6.34 9.14 8.81
CA HIS A 244 7.25 9.58 7.74
C HIS A 244 7.33 11.10 7.65
N GLN A 245 6.20 11.81 7.76
CA GLN A 245 6.17 13.27 7.72
C GLN A 245 6.95 13.87 8.89
N LEU A 246 6.78 13.34 10.11
CA LEU A 246 7.49 13.78 11.29
C LEU A 246 9.00 13.52 11.16
N CYS A 247 9.42 12.37 10.63
CA CYS A 247 10.83 12.11 10.35
C CYS A 247 11.41 13.12 9.35
N ARG A 248 10.69 13.45 8.27
CA ARG A 248 11.14 14.45 7.29
C ARG A 248 11.22 15.86 7.83
N MET A 249 10.33 16.23 8.76
CA MET A 249 10.40 17.50 9.47
C MET A 249 11.58 17.51 10.44
N ALA A 250 11.76 16.44 11.21
CA ALA A 250 12.87 16.29 12.13
C ALA A 250 14.23 16.14 11.41
N ALA A 251 14.27 15.76 10.13
CA ALA A 251 15.50 15.74 9.35
C ALA A 251 15.93 17.14 8.87
N ASP A 252 15.07 18.15 8.97
CA ASP A 252 15.35 19.51 8.50
C ASP A 252 16.08 20.34 9.58
N PRO A 253 17.34 20.71 9.39
CA PRO A 253 18.09 21.47 10.41
C PRO A 253 17.45 22.83 10.71
N GLY A 254 16.69 23.40 9.76
CA GLY A 254 15.93 24.63 9.93
C GLY A 254 14.64 24.47 10.72
N ILE A 255 14.34 23.30 11.28
CA ILE A 255 13.19 23.06 12.16
C ILE A 255 13.67 22.78 13.58
N GLU A 256 13.21 23.56 14.54
CA GLU A 256 13.41 23.30 15.96
C GLU A 256 12.29 22.43 16.53
N MET A 257 12.67 21.41 17.29
CA MET A 257 11.77 20.59 18.09
C MET A 257 11.82 21.07 19.53
N ARG A 258 10.78 21.80 19.97
CA ARG A 258 10.70 22.29 21.35
C ARG A 258 9.64 21.53 22.13
N SER A 259 10.03 21.03 23.31
CA SER A 259 9.08 20.57 24.32
C SER A 259 8.39 21.78 24.93
N ASN A 260 7.08 21.82 24.88
CA ASN A 260 6.30 22.83 25.59
C ASN A 260 6.08 22.28 27.01
N GLN A 261 6.95 22.68 27.93
CA GLN A 261 7.01 22.15 29.31
C GLN A 261 5.67 22.29 30.05
N ASP A 262 4.84 23.27 29.69
CA ASP A 262 3.55 23.53 30.33
C ASP A 262 2.45 22.51 29.97
N HIS A 263 2.60 21.73 28.90
CA HIS A 263 1.54 20.84 28.40
C HIS A 263 2.01 19.44 27.99
N GLY A 264 3.30 19.13 28.13
CA GLY A 264 3.88 17.86 27.64
C GLY A 264 3.72 17.67 26.13
N ARG A 265 3.49 18.75 25.38
CA ARG A 265 3.28 18.73 23.93
C ARG A 265 4.50 19.26 23.22
N TRP A 266 4.91 18.60 22.15
CA TRP A 266 6.01 19.05 21.30
C TRP A 266 5.51 19.91 20.15
N ALA A 267 6.25 20.97 19.83
CA ALA A 267 5.99 21.84 18.70
C ALA A 267 7.19 21.84 17.74
N PHE A 268 6.89 21.82 16.44
CA PHE A 268 7.85 22.09 15.38
C PHE A 268 7.76 23.56 15.01
N ARG A 269 8.87 24.29 15.06
CA ARG A 269 8.94 25.69 14.61
C ARG A 269 10.08 25.84 13.62
N ALA A 270 9.93 26.74 12.64
CA ALA A 270 11.09 27.18 11.87
C ALA A 270 12.12 27.77 12.85
N ALA A 271 13.37 27.33 12.72
CA ALA A 271 14.49 27.89 13.44
C ALA A 271 14.52 29.39 13.16
N SER A 272 14.55 30.19 14.22
CA SER A 272 14.72 31.64 14.07
C SER A 272 16.05 31.87 13.36
N VAL A 273 15.99 32.34 12.10
CA VAL A 273 17.18 32.85 11.41
C VAL A 273 17.74 33.95 12.30
N PRO A 274 19.00 33.84 12.78
CA PRO A 274 19.60 34.97 13.47
C PRO A 274 19.62 36.12 12.48
N SER A 275 18.91 37.21 12.78
CA SER A 275 19.07 38.47 12.06
C SER A 275 20.53 38.87 12.24
N ARG A 276 21.37 38.54 11.26
CA ARG A 276 22.72 39.09 11.21
C ARG A 276 22.57 40.59 11.00
N PHE A 277 22.98 41.35 12.01
CA PHE A 277 23.34 42.75 11.91
C PHE A 277 24.40 42.96 10.83
#